data_AF-A0A1S3M4V7-F1
#
_entry.id   AF-A0A1S3M4V7-F1
#
_cell.length_a   1.000
_cell.length_b   1.000
_cell.length_c   1.000
_cell.angle_alpha   90.00
_cell.angle_beta   90.00
_cell.angle_gamma   90.00
#
_symmetry.space_group_name_H-M   'P 1'
#
loop_
_entity.id
_entity.type
_entity.pdbx_description
1 polymer ?
#
loop_
_entity_poly.entity_id
_entity_poly.type
_entity_poly.pdbx_seq_one_letter_code
_entity_poly.pdbx_strand_id
1 'polypeptide(L)'
;MAEQKIEDQEIGNKKTREERLQQFANHDSDHFKTNALKLINAMTELCKGNTSNKGLLAEMLHSIFFLGLIHEKKEKNTFKKDEIKPKDIFSKCPELMEKLQGEHSDAFTAYNKKLPKRTPFSCFLDQVVSNIGEENEDAIKKDLSYRVKNMKLMKKMNFIGTCICISQKNLSSGPKTVRYYGASMSCNGKKAGQIMVAVSCLHTWHYGVSNAVMTYKPDKTKRENFDGTMKLPESVRCQAFNVWRGENMDSCKSCVALFGLNEPTQPSEVKSWPYGNCAEAESLSKFLFDNDKEIPLVDLEREQVREEVKAHLVENLNGSGFILDLPYYG
;
A
#
# COMPACT_ATOMS: atom_id res chain seq x y z
N MET A 1 49.83 52.43 3.17
CA MET A 1 50.21 51.16 2.53
C MET A 1 49.93 50.08 3.56
N ALA A 2 48.73 49.48 3.55
CA ALA A 2 48.38 48.24 2.83
C ALA A 2 49.09 47.04 3.51
N GLU A 3 48.45 45.97 3.98
CA GLU A 3 47.24 45.27 3.54
C GLU A 3 46.54 44.51 4.69
N GLN A 4 45.25 44.24 4.50
CA GLN A 4 44.38 43.35 5.27
C GLN A 4 44.77 41.87 5.11
N LYS A 5 44.48 41.04 6.11
CA LYS A 5 43.91 39.69 5.90
C LYS A 5 42.87 39.36 6.98
N ILE A 6 41.63 39.22 6.51
CA ILE A 6 40.49 38.57 7.16
C ILE A 6 40.63 37.06 6.89
N GLU A 7 40.32 36.22 7.87
CA GLU A 7 39.84 34.84 7.61
C GLU A 7 39.04 34.33 8.84
N ASP A 8 37.72 34.50 8.74
CA ASP A 8 36.67 33.49 8.88
C ASP A 8 36.62 32.61 10.15
N GLN A 9 35.88 33.11 11.15
CA GLN A 9 35.08 32.28 12.06
C GLN A 9 33.66 32.09 11.49
N GLU A 10 33.42 30.98 10.79
CA GLU A 10 32.08 30.41 10.65
C GLU A 10 32.05 29.00 11.23
N ILE A 11 31.87 28.90 12.54
CA ILE A 11 31.42 27.66 13.19
C ILE A 11 29.94 27.52 12.89
N GLY A 12 29.63 26.95 11.72
CA GLY A 12 28.29 26.50 11.38
C GLY A 12 27.82 25.46 12.40
N ASN A 13 26.84 25.85 13.22
CA ASN A 13 26.29 25.04 14.29
C ASN A 13 25.68 23.74 13.71
N LYS A 14 26.42 22.63 13.75
CA LYS A 14 25.98 21.32 13.25
C LYS A 14 24.88 20.78 14.17
N LYS A 15 23.62 20.87 13.73
CA LYS A 15 22.45 20.31 14.44
C LYS A 15 22.68 18.87 14.88
N THR A 16 22.34 18.58 16.13
CA THR A 16 22.48 17.24 16.71
C THR A 16 21.58 16.24 15.99
N ARG A 17 21.85 14.93 16.15
CA ARG A 17 21.02 13.87 15.54
C ARG A 17 19.57 13.93 16.05
N GLU A 18 19.37 14.28 17.31
CA GLU A 18 18.05 14.43 17.94
C GLU A 18 17.32 15.67 17.45
N GLU A 19 18.00 16.81 17.28
CA GLU A 19 17.42 18.02 16.68
C GLU A 19 17.02 17.79 15.22
N ARG A 20 17.84 17.06 14.46
CA ARG A 20 17.47 16.64 13.09
C ARG A 20 16.23 15.74 13.13
N LEU A 21 16.20 14.71 13.98
CA LEU A 21 15.05 13.81 14.10
C LEU A 21 13.77 14.52 14.57
N GLN A 22 13.87 15.52 15.45
CA GLN A 22 12.74 16.36 15.88
C GLN A 22 12.26 17.30 14.77
N GLN A 23 13.17 17.98 14.06
CA GLN A 23 12.81 18.83 12.92
C GLN A 23 12.21 17.99 11.76
N PHE A 24 12.70 16.76 11.55
CA PHE A 24 12.15 15.78 10.59
C PHE A 24 10.86 15.09 11.07
N ALA A 25 10.54 15.08 12.36
CA ALA A 25 9.28 14.57 12.92
C ALA A 25 8.18 15.65 12.91
N ASN A 26 8.57 16.93 12.94
CA ASN A 26 7.63 18.05 12.96
C ASN A 26 6.83 18.25 11.65
N HIS A 27 7.21 17.60 10.54
CA HIS A 27 6.58 17.75 9.22
C HIS A 27 5.83 16.51 8.71
N ASP A 28 5.60 15.50 9.56
CA ASP A 28 4.95 14.25 9.13
C ASP A 28 3.55 14.50 8.52
N SER A 29 2.72 15.36 9.12
CA SER A 29 1.41 15.76 8.58
C SER A 29 1.53 16.60 7.31
N ASP A 30 2.56 17.45 7.20
CA ASP A 30 2.82 18.22 5.97
C ASP A 30 3.26 17.32 4.82
N HIS A 31 4.08 16.30 5.10
CA HIS A 31 4.46 15.29 4.12
C HIS A 31 3.25 14.48 3.67
N PHE A 32 2.38 14.07 4.60
CA PHE A 32 1.12 13.40 4.26
C PHE A 32 0.28 14.25 3.31
N LYS A 33 -0.05 15.50 3.69
CA LYS A 33 -0.87 16.41 2.86
C LYS A 33 -0.23 16.63 1.49
N THR A 34 1.07 16.88 1.45
CA THR A 34 1.81 17.13 0.20
C THR A 34 1.83 15.90 -0.70
N ASN A 35 2.12 14.71 -0.15
CA ASN A 35 2.15 13.48 -0.94
C ASN A 35 0.76 13.07 -1.41
N ALA A 36 -0.26 13.26 -0.58
CA ALA A 36 -1.66 13.00 -0.92
C ALA A 36 -2.08 13.87 -2.10
N LEU A 37 -1.86 15.18 -2.01
CA LEU A 37 -2.21 16.11 -3.08
C LEU A 37 -1.48 15.81 -4.38
N LYS A 38 -0.18 15.47 -4.32
CA LYS A 38 0.61 15.07 -5.50
C LYS A 38 0.05 13.82 -6.17
N LEU A 39 -0.30 12.81 -5.39
CA LEU A 39 -0.89 11.57 -5.92
C LEU A 39 -2.29 11.82 -6.51
N ILE A 40 -3.12 12.61 -5.83
CA ILE A 40 -4.46 13.01 -6.29
C ILE A 40 -4.36 13.74 -7.64
N ASN A 41 -3.44 14.69 -7.77
CA ASN A 41 -3.18 15.38 -9.03
C ASN A 41 -2.74 14.40 -10.12
N ALA A 42 -1.77 13.54 -9.84
CA ALA A 42 -1.28 12.57 -10.82
C ALA A 42 -2.39 11.62 -11.30
N MET A 43 -3.24 11.14 -10.39
CA MET A 43 -4.38 10.29 -10.72
C MET A 43 -5.45 11.06 -11.50
N THR A 44 -5.74 12.30 -11.12
CA THR A 44 -6.72 13.15 -11.82
C THR A 44 -6.29 13.39 -13.27
N GLU A 45 -5.01 13.68 -13.50
CA GLU A 45 -4.44 13.78 -14.85
C GLU A 45 -4.51 12.46 -15.61
N LEU A 46 -4.22 11.34 -14.93
CA LEU A 46 -4.27 10.00 -15.53
C LEU A 46 -5.69 9.58 -15.93
N CYS A 47 -6.72 10.11 -15.26
CA CYS A 47 -8.12 9.87 -15.56
C CYS A 47 -8.69 10.80 -16.64
N LYS A 48 -7.97 11.85 -17.07
CA LYS A 48 -8.46 12.76 -18.11
C LYS A 48 -8.68 12.01 -19.42
N GLY A 49 -9.89 12.12 -19.97
CA GLY A 49 -10.28 11.46 -21.22
C GLY A 49 -10.65 9.98 -21.08
N ASN A 50 -10.56 9.38 -19.88
CA ASN A 50 -10.96 8.01 -19.63
C ASN A 50 -12.13 7.95 -18.62
N THR A 51 -13.36 7.88 -19.13
CA THR A 51 -14.57 7.85 -18.30
C THR A 51 -14.86 6.51 -17.66
N SER A 52 -14.25 5.40 -18.10
CA SER A 52 -14.56 4.06 -17.59
C SER A 52 -14.07 3.84 -16.16
N ASN A 53 -13.09 4.63 -15.70
CA ASN A 53 -12.37 4.36 -14.44
C ASN A 53 -12.58 5.42 -13.35
N LYS A 54 -13.64 6.22 -13.44
CA LYS A 54 -14.02 7.18 -12.39
C LYS A 54 -14.10 6.53 -10.99
N GLY A 55 -14.41 5.24 -10.92
CA GLY A 55 -14.43 4.47 -9.66
C GLY A 55 -13.06 4.38 -8.97
N LEU A 56 -11.96 4.23 -9.72
CA LEU A 56 -10.62 4.09 -9.13
C LEU A 56 -10.15 5.38 -8.46
N LEU A 57 -10.46 6.55 -9.03
CA LEU A 57 -10.18 7.84 -8.40
C LEU A 57 -10.99 8.01 -7.11
N ALA A 58 -12.28 7.66 -7.12
CA ALA A 58 -13.12 7.70 -5.93
C ALA A 58 -12.61 6.76 -4.82
N GLU A 59 -12.24 5.52 -5.16
CA GLU A 59 -11.66 4.56 -4.21
C GLU A 59 -10.31 5.05 -3.66
N MET A 60 -9.46 5.64 -4.51
CA MET A 60 -8.18 6.21 -4.08
C MET A 60 -8.38 7.38 -3.11
N LEU A 61 -9.32 8.29 -3.40
CA LEU A 61 -9.68 9.41 -2.52
C LEU A 61 -10.19 8.90 -1.17
N HIS A 62 -11.14 7.96 -1.19
CA HIS A 62 -11.67 7.32 0.02
C HIS A 62 -10.55 6.70 0.87
N SER A 63 -9.61 5.99 0.24
CA SER A 63 -8.47 5.38 0.91
C SER A 63 -7.52 6.41 1.52
N ILE A 64 -7.18 7.49 0.79
CA ILE A 64 -6.35 8.59 1.30
C ILE A 64 -7.02 9.27 2.49
N PHE A 65 -8.32 9.56 2.42
CA PHE A 65 -9.05 10.23 3.50
C PHE A 65 -9.21 9.35 4.72
N PHE A 66 -9.45 8.05 4.55
CA PHE A 66 -9.43 7.08 5.64
C PHE A 66 -8.05 7.05 6.32
N LEU A 67 -6.95 7.00 5.55
CA LEU A 67 -5.60 7.04 6.11
C LEU A 67 -5.28 8.37 6.82
N GLY A 68 -5.89 9.47 6.38
CA GLY A 68 -5.82 10.77 7.05
C GLY A 68 -6.58 10.78 8.37
N LEU A 69 -7.73 10.12 8.41
CA LEU A 69 -8.55 9.98 9.62
C LEU A 69 -7.83 9.23 10.74
N ILE A 70 -7.16 8.13 10.38
CA ILE A 70 -6.40 7.30 11.33
C ILE A 70 -4.93 7.72 11.46
N HIS A 71 -4.56 8.90 10.94
CA HIS A 71 -3.18 9.37 10.95
C HIS A 71 -2.66 9.57 12.37
N GLU A 72 -1.45 9.07 12.60
CA GLU A 72 -0.73 9.21 13.86
C GLU A 72 0.63 9.84 13.61
N LYS A 73 0.93 10.87 14.39
CA LYS A 73 2.24 11.52 14.42
C LYS A 73 3.06 10.92 15.55
N LYS A 74 4.34 10.63 15.27
CA LYS A 74 5.27 10.20 16.30
C LYS A 74 5.79 11.42 17.06
N GLU A 75 5.48 11.50 18.35
CA GLU A 75 5.98 12.54 19.26
C GLU A 75 6.86 11.87 20.32
N LYS A 76 8.18 12.07 20.24
CA LYS A 76 9.17 11.38 21.10
C LYS A 76 9.00 9.85 21.04
N ASN A 77 8.59 9.23 22.15
CA ASN A 77 8.39 7.78 22.30
C ASN A 77 6.91 7.38 22.27
N THR A 78 6.00 8.29 21.97
CA THR A 78 4.56 8.03 21.88
C THR A 78 4.03 8.35 20.48
N PHE A 79 2.90 7.75 20.14
CA PHE A 79 2.13 8.09 18.95
C PHE A 79 0.91 8.88 19.40
N LYS A 80 0.69 10.04 18.78
CA LYS A 80 -0.46 10.89 19.05
C LYS A 80 -1.32 10.95 17.79
N LYS A 81 -2.64 10.87 17.98
CA LYS A 81 -3.59 11.07 16.89
C LYS A 81 -3.41 12.48 16.32
N ASP A 82 -3.30 12.56 15.01
CA ASP A 82 -3.12 13.80 14.26
C ASP A 82 -3.98 13.72 12.99
N GLU A 83 -5.29 13.76 13.20
CA GLU A 83 -6.28 13.58 12.12
C GLU A 83 -6.10 14.63 11.01
N ILE A 84 -6.00 14.16 9.77
CA ILE A 84 -5.90 14.99 8.57
C ILE A 84 -7.21 14.88 7.79
N LYS A 85 -7.96 15.98 7.72
CA LYS A 85 -9.24 16.03 7.00
C LYS A 85 -9.00 16.32 5.51
N PRO A 86 -9.95 15.97 4.62
CA PRO A 86 -9.83 16.30 3.19
C PRO A 86 -9.47 17.77 2.94
N LYS A 87 -10.15 18.70 3.61
CA LYS A 87 -9.89 20.14 3.52
C LYS A 87 -8.44 20.55 3.83
N ASP A 88 -7.75 19.81 4.70
CA ASP A 88 -6.38 20.12 5.07
C ASP A 88 -5.40 19.74 3.94
N ILE A 89 -5.69 18.64 3.23
CA ILE A 89 -4.95 18.19 2.04
C ILE A 89 -5.06 19.22 0.92
N PHE A 90 -6.26 19.76 0.71
CA PHE A 90 -6.55 20.72 -0.36
C PHE A 90 -6.41 22.19 0.05
N SER A 91 -5.82 22.48 1.21
CA SER A 91 -5.71 23.85 1.75
C SER A 91 -5.09 24.88 0.79
N LYS A 92 -4.29 24.43 -0.20
CA LYS A 92 -3.65 25.28 -1.22
C LYS A 92 -4.33 25.26 -2.59
N CYS A 93 -5.40 24.50 -2.76
CA CYS A 93 -6.12 24.31 -4.04
C CYS A 93 -7.60 23.94 -3.79
N PRO A 94 -8.37 24.82 -3.12
CA PRO A 94 -9.78 24.57 -2.80
C PRO A 94 -10.63 24.28 -4.04
N GLU A 95 -10.31 24.86 -5.19
CA GLU A 95 -11.00 24.64 -6.47
C GLU A 95 -10.93 23.18 -6.94
N LEU A 96 -9.80 22.51 -6.71
CA LEU A 96 -9.66 21.09 -7.02
C LEU A 96 -10.52 20.24 -6.08
N MET A 97 -10.59 20.62 -4.79
CA MET A 97 -11.44 19.94 -3.82
C MET A 97 -12.90 20.03 -4.21
N GLU A 98 -13.40 21.23 -4.51
CA GLU A 98 -14.79 21.45 -4.90
C GLU A 98 -15.16 20.61 -6.13
N LYS A 99 -14.29 20.58 -7.14
CA LYS A 99 -14.47 19.74 -8.32
C LYS A 99 -14.57 18.25 -7.94
N LEU A 100 -13.58 17.74 -7.21
CA LEU A 100 -13.55 16.31 -6.83
C LEU A 100 -14.70 15.93 -5.91
N GLN A 101 -15.14 16.83 -5.03
CA GLN A 101 -16.28 16.62 -4.16
C GLN A 101 -17.59 16.58 -4.95
N GLY A 102 -17.73 17.40 -6.00
CA GLY A 102 -18.87 17.34 -6.91
C GLY A 102 -18.91 16.05 -7.74
N GLU A 103 -17.74 15.55 -8.17
CA GLU A 103 -17.63 14.34 -9.00
C GLU A 103 -17.67 13.03 -8.18
N HIS A 104 -17.20 13.06 -6.93
CA HIS A 104 -16.97 11.89 -6.08
C HIS A 104 -17.43 12.12 -4.63
N SER A 105 -18.63 12.65 -4.44
CA SER A 105 -19.19 13.02 -3.12
C SER A 105 -19.04 11.93 -2.06
N ASP A 106 -19.28 10.67 -2.45
CA ASP A 106 -19.26 9.53 -1.53
C ASP A 106 -17.90 9.32 -0.88
N ALA A 107 -16.80 9.60 -1.59
CA ALA A 107 -15.46 9.49 -1.02
C ALA A 107 -15.26 10.49 0.13
N PHE A 108 -15.86 11.68 0.03
CA PHE A 108 -15.78 12.74 1.05
C PHE A 108 -16.71 12.52 2.24
N THR A 109 -17.75 11.70 2.10
CA THR A 109 -18.74 11.48 3.16
C THR A 109 -18.65 10.11 3.83
N ALA A 110 -18.12 9.10 3.13
CA ALA A 110 -18.11 7.72 3.61
C ALA A 110 -16.79 7.31 4.29
N TYR A 111 -15.69 8.05 4.11
CA TYR A 111 -14.35 7.66 4.60
C TYR A 111 -14.24 7.47 6.12
N ASN A 112 -15.19 8.01 6.88
CA ASN A 112 -15.27 7.88 8.34
C ASN A 112 -16.27 6.81 8.83
N LYS A 113 -16.92 6.09 7.92
CA LYS A 113 -17.89 5.01 8.21
C LYS A 113 -17.55 3.70 7.52
N LYS A 114 -16.97 3.78 6.32
CA LYS A 114 -16.61 2.62 5.49
C LYS A 114 -15.09 2.50 5.38
N LEU A 115 -14.58 1.29 5.57
CA LEU A 115 -13.19 0.92 5.33
C LEU A 115 -12.89 0.88 3.81
N PRO A 116 -11.71 1.38 3.39
CA PRO A 116 -11.24 1.24 2.03
C PRO A 116 -10.93 -0.22 1.69
N LYS A 117 -11.32 -0.67 0.49
CA LYS A 117 -11.00 -2.03 0.00
C LYS A 117 -9.63 -2.13 -0.67
N ARG A 118 -9.07 -1.00 -1.12
CA ARG A 118 -7.77 -0.90 -1.80
C ARG A 118 -6.91 0.19 -1.18
N THR A 119 -5.60 0.04 -1.34
CA THR A 119 -4.66 1.12 -1.02
C THR A 119 -4.65 2.17 -2.12
N PRO A 120 -4.14 3.39 -1.85
CA PRO A 120 -4.02 4.39 -2.90
C PRO A 120 -3.11 3.94 -4.05
N PHE A 121 -2.02 3.21 -3.73
CA PHE A 121 -1.11 2.71 -4.76
C PHE A 121 -1.74 1.65 -5.65
N SER A 122 -2.54 0.74 -5.07
CA SER A 122 -3.29 -0.27 -5.82
C SER A 122 -4.25 0.39 -6.83
N CYS A 123 -5.00 1.41 -6.41
CA CYS A 123 -5.89 2.16 -7.30
C CYS A 123 -5.12 2.86 -8.43
N PHE A 124 -3.98 3.47 -8.11
CA PHE A 124 -3.12 4.14 -9.10
C PHE A 124 -2.51 3.16 -10.10
N LEU A 125 -2.04 1.99 -9.63
CA LEU A 125 -1.53 0.92 -10.47
C LEU A 125 -2.61 0.39 -11.41
N ASP A 126 -3.79 0.07 -10.89
CA ASP A 126 -4.90 -0.46 -11.70
C ASP A 126 -5.32 0.55 -12.80
N GLN A 127 -5.24 1.86 -12.52
CA GLN A 127 -5.48 2.89 -13.53
C GLN A 127 -4.40 2.92 -14.61
N VAL A 128 -3.12 2.81 -14.25
CA VAL A 128 -2.02 2.73 -15.22
C VAL A 128 -2.17 1.49 -16.10
N VAL A 129 -2.46 0.34 -15.49
CA VAL A 129 -2.69 -0.92 -16.20
C VAL A 129 -3.87 -0.76 -17.16
N SER A 130 -5.00 -0.22 -16.72
CA SER A 130 -6.17 -0.05 -17.57
C SER A 130 -5.94 0.92 -18.73
N ASN A 131 -5.14 1.97 -18.56
CA ASN A 131 -4.82 2.91 -19.64
C ASN A 131 -3.86 2.32 -20.69
N ILE A 132 -3.01 1.37 -20.30
CA ILE A 132 -1.95 0.82 -21.17
C ILE A 132 -2.33 -0.56 -21.74
N GLY A 133 -3.18 -1.31 -21.06
CA GLY A 133 -3.49 -2.72 -21.35
C GLY A 133 -2.58 -3.68 -20.58
N GLU A 134 -3.18 -4.65 -19.87
CA GLU A 134 -2.47 -5.61 -19.01
C GLU A 134 -1.48 -6.50 -19.77
N GLU A 135 -1.59 -6.60 -21.10
CA GLU A 135 -0.66 -7.35 -21.93
C GLU A 135 0.69 -6.64 -22.15
N ASN A 136 0.81 -5.36 -21.76
CA ASN A 136 1.96 -4.52 -22.05
C ASN A 136 2.86 -4.29 -20.80
N GLU A 137 3.34 -5.39 -20.20
CA GLU A 137 4.11 -5.40 -18.93
C GLU A 137 5.26 -4.38 -18.88
N ASP A 138 6.10 -4.31 -19.91
CA ASP A 138 7.24 -3.40 -19.94
C ASP A 138 6.83 -1.92 -20.05
N ALA A 139 5.76 -1.63 -20.80
CA ALA A 139 5.23 -0.29 -20.90
C ALA A 139 4.64 0.17 -19.56
N ILE A 140 3.89 -0.71 -18.88
CA ILE A 140 3.36 -0.47 -17.53
C ILE A 140 4.49 -0.21 -16.54
N LYS A 141 5.52 -1.06 -16.50
CA LYS A 141 6.69 -0.89 -15.62
C LYS A 141 7.39 0.44 -15.84
N LYS A 142 7.60 0.82 -17.11
CA LYS A 142 8.30 2.04 -17.50
C LYS A 142 7.48 3.29 -17.17
N ASP A 143 6.21 3.32 -17.54
CA ASP A 143 5.30 4.45 -17.27
C ASP A 143 5.13 4.65 -15.76
N LEU A 144 4.88 3.57 -15.02
CA LEU A 144 4.75 3.63 -13.56
C LEU A 144 6.03 4.16 -12.90
N SER A 145 7.19 3.64 -13.29
CA SER A 145 8.49 4.11 -12.77
C SER A 145 8.72 5.60 -13.09
N TYR A 146 8.38 6.04 -14.30
CA TYR A 146 8.48 7.45 -14.71
C TYR A 146 7.58 8.34 -13.84
N ARG A 147 6.30 7.98 -13.69
CA ARG A 147 5.33 8.76 -12.89
C ARG A 147 5.74 8.86 -11.44
N VAL A 148 6.11 7.73 -10.82
CA VAL A 148 6.52 7.67 -9.42
C VAL A 148 7.75 8.54 -9.16
N LYS A 149 8.75 8.51 -10.06
CA LYS A 149 9.93 9.38 -9.99
C LYS A 149 9.58 10.86 -10.15
N ASN A 150 8.70 11.20 -11.09
CA ASN A 150 8.34 12.59 -11.39
C ASN A 150 7.43 13.24 -10.36
N MET A 151 6.61 12.47 -9.64
CA MET A 151 5.84 13.01 -8.52
C MET A 151 6.74 13.61 -7.43
N LYS A 152 8.02 13.18 -7.35
CA LYS A 152 9.00 13.66 -6.36
C LYS A 152 8.40 13.63 -4.96
N LEU A 153 7.78 12.50 -4.60
CA LEU A 153 7.14 12.35 -3.29
C LEU A 153 8.19 12.47 -2.17
N MET A 154 7.77 13.04 -1.05
CA MET A 154 8.61 13.16 0.14
C MET A 154 8.90 11.77 0.70
N LYS A 155 10.12 11.50 1.18
CA LYS A 155 10.53 10.13 1.58
C LYS A 155 9.65 9.46 2.66
N LYS A 156 8.96 10.23 3.49
CA LYS A 156 8.04 9.74 4.53
C LYS A 156 6.58 9.90 4.09
N MET A 157 5.68 9.12 4.67
CA MET A 157 4.23 9.20 4.38
C MET A 157 3.92 8.97 2.89
N ASN A 158 4.60 8.00 2.28
CA ASN A 158 4.39 7.67 0.87
C ASN A 158 3.19 6.73 0.73
N PHE A 159 2.19 7.22 -0.01
CA PHE A 159 1.06 6.42 -0.48
C PHE A 159 1.41 5.52 -1.67
N ILE A 160 2.66 5.59 -2.14
CA ILE A 160 3.21 4.79 -3.22
C ILE A 160 4.27 3.85 -2.65
N GLY A 161 4.12 2.58 -2.99
CA GLY A 161 4.96 1.51 -2.54
C GLY A 161 6.22 1.46 -3.38
N THR A 162 7.20 0.69 -2.93
CA THR A 162 8.42 0.51 -3.72
C THR A 162 8.30 -0.59 -4.76
N CYS A 163 7.29 -1.46 -4.63
CA CYS A 163 7.20 -2.69 -5.37
C CYS A 163 5.80 -2.90 -5.94
N ILE A 164 5.75 -3.44 -7.17
CA ILE A 164 4.58 -4.12 -7.73
C ILE A 164 4.93 -5.59 -7.96
N CYS A 165 3.93 -6.45 -8.08
CA CYS A 165 4.11 -7.84 -8.47
C CYS A 165 3.21 -8.14 -9.67
N ILE A 166 3.70 -9.00 -10.56
CA ILE A 166 2.96 -9.52 -11.69
C ILE A 166 2.84 -11.04 -11.56
N SER A 167 1.60 -11.53 -11.49
CA SER A 167 1.27 -12.95 -11.48
C SER A 167 0.65 -13.35 -12.82
N GLN A 168 1.05 -14.52 -13.35
CA GLN A 168 0.50 -15.06 -14.60
C GLN A 168 0.75 -16.58 -14.67
N LYS A 169 -0.05 -17.30 -15.47
CA LYS A 169 0.29 -18.66 -15.88
C LYS A 169 1.49 -18.64 -16.84
N ASN A 170 2.50 -19.46 -16.56
CA ASN A 170 3.60 -19.79 -17.45
C ASN A 170 3.04 -20.62 -18.60
N LEU A 171 3.22 -20.11 -19.82
CA LEU A 171 2.88 -20.87 -21.02
C LEU A 171 4.18 -21.35 -21.64
N SER A 172 4.36 -22.66 -21.67
CA SER A 172 5.37 -23.25 -22.53
C SER A 172 4.94 -23.25 -24.01
N SER A 173 3.63 -23.08 -24.33
CA SER A 173 3.12 -23.13 -25.72
C SER A 173 1.60 -22.87 -25.91
N GLY A 174 0.99 -21.89 -25.24
CA GLY A 174 -0.45 -21.55 -25.41
C GLY A 174 -0.77 -20.06 -25.64
N PRO A 175 -2.06 -19.68 -25.79
CA PRO A 175 -2.47 -18.29 -26.06
C PRO A 175 -2.11 -17.37 -24.89
N LYS A 176 -1.76 -16.10 -25.17
CA LYS A 176 -1.34 -15.10 -24.16
C LYS A 176 -2.19 -15.18 -22.89
N THR A 177 -1.56 -15.45 -21.75
CA THR A 177 -2.22 -15.49 -20.44
C THR A 177 -2.41 -14.08 -19.89
N VAL A 178 -3.53 -13.89 -19.21
CA VAL A 178 -3.84 -12.66 -18.47
C VAL A 178 -2.78 -12.43 -17.39
N ARG A 179 -2.36 -11.17 -17.26
CA ARG A 179 -1.43 -10.73 -16.23
C ARG A 179 -2.17 -10.00 -15.12
N TYR A 180 -1.90 -10.39 -13.89
CA TYR A 180 -2.52 -9.83 -12.71
C TYR A 180 -1.49 -8.98 -11.98
N TYR A 181 -1.85 -7.73 -11.70
CA TYR A 181 -0.95 -6.74 -11.12
C TYR A 181 -1.34 -6.46 -9.67
N GLY A 182 -0.37 -6.58 -8.75
CA GLY A 182 -0.53 -6.22 -7.35
C GLY A 182 0.44 -5.11 -6.95
N ALA A 183 0.04 -4.30 -5.97
CA ALA A 183 0.85 -3.24 -5.39
C ALA A 183 1.21 -3.56 -3.95
N SER A 184 2.43 -3.21 -3.52
CA SER A 184 2.80 -3.33 -2.11
C SER A 184 1.99 -2.35 -1.26
N MET A 185 1.60 -2.77 -0.06
CA MET A 185 0.90 -1.94 0.92
C MET A 185 1.72 -0.69 1.26
N SER A 186 1.17 0.48 0.95
CA SER A 186 1.85 1.77 1.10
C SER A 186 1.24 2.54 2.26
N CYS A 187 1.29 1.92 3.44
CA CYS A 187 0.71 2.47 4.66
C CYS A 187 1.84 2.97 5.56
N ASN A 188 1.73 4.21 6.03
CA ASN A 188 2.71 4.71 6.98
C ASN A 188 2.30 4.36 8.41
N GLY A 189 3.19 3.67 9.13
CA GLY A 189 2.98 3.26 10.51
C GLY A 189 2.44 1.84 10.65
N LYS A 190 2.79 1.21 11.77
CA LYS A 190 2.45 -0.20 12.05
C LYS A 190 0.93 -0.42 12.08
N LYS A 191 0.18 0.48 12.73
CA LYS A 191 -1.27 0.37 12.89
C LYS A 191 -2.02 0.47 11.56
N ALA A 192 -1.74 1.49 10.74
CA ALA A 192 -2.37 1.65 9.43
C ALA A 192 -2.10 0.45 8.50
N GLY A 193 -0.86 -0.05 8.48
CA GLY A 193 -0.53 -1.26 7.73
C GLY A 193 -1.28 -2.50 8.21
N GLN A 194 -1.37 -2.71 9.52
CA GLN A 194 -2.13 -3.83 10.09
C GLN A 194 -3.63 -3.75 9.78
N ILE A 195 -4.22 -2.56 9.84
CA ILE A 195 -5.61 -2.32 9.45
C ILE A 195 -5.81 -2.71 7.98
N MET A 196 -4.99 -2.18 7.07
CA MET A 196 -5.16 -2.45 5.64
C MET A 196 -4.93 -3.92 5.27
N VAL A 197 -3.99 -4.60 5.92
CA VAL A 197 -3.80 -6.06 5.74
C VAL A 197 -5.01 -6.83 6.25
N ALA A 198 -5.55 -6.50 7.43
CA ALA A 198 -6.72 -7.17 7.99
C ALA A 198 -7.96 -6.96 7.11
N VAL A 199 -8.22 -5.72 6.66
CA VAL A 199 -9.30 -5.41 5.71
C VAL A 199 -9.15 -6.22 4.43
N SER A 200 -7.93 -6.31 3.92
CA SER A 200 -7.67 -7.08 2.71
C SER A 200 -7.97 -8.57 2.91
N CYS A 201 -7.51 -9.17 4.01
CA CYS A 201 -7.78 -10.59 4.31
C CYS A 201 -9.28 -10.89 4.48
N LEU A 202 -10.02 -9.99 5.11
CA LEU A 202 -11.44 -10.20 5.44
C LEU A 202 -12.37 -9.95 4.25
N HIS A 203 -12.06 -8.96 3.40
CA HIS A 203 -13.02 -8.40 2.44
C HIS A 203 -12.52 -8.22 1.00
N THR A 204 -11.21 -8.27 0.74
CA THR A 204 -10.68 -7.95 -0.60
C THR A 204 -9.97 -9.14 -1.24
N TRP A 205 -9.12 -9.83 -0.50
CA TRP A 205 -8.29 -10.89 -1.05
C TRP A 205 -9.01 -12.23 -1.15
N HIS A 206 -8.62 -12.99 -2.15
CA HIS A 206 -9.01 -14.37 -2.34
C HIS A 206 -8.66 -15.18 -1.08
N TYR A 207 -9.55 -16.08 -0.66
CA TYR A 207 -9.43 -16.78 0.61
C TYR A 207 -8.11 -17.53 0.75
N GLY A 208 -7.54 -18.08 -0.33
CA GLY A 208 -6.24 -18.76 -0.31
C GLY A 208 -5.09 -17.84 0.11
N VAL A 209 -5.06 -16.60 -0.41
CA VAL A 209 -4.08 -15.59 -0.01
C VAL A 209 -4.35 -15.12 1.41
N SER A 210 -5.62 -14.84 1.73
CA SER A 210 -6.00 -14.45 3.09
C SER A 210 -5.58 -15.49 4.12
N ASN A 211 -5.84 -16.77 3.85
CA ASN A 211 -5.47 -17.88 4.73
C ASN A 211 -3.95 -17.96 4.91
N ALA A 212 -3.18 -17.83 3.82
CA ALA A 212 -1.72 -17.78 3.91
C ALA A 212 -1.27 -16.65 4.85
N VAL A 213 -1.74 -15.43 4.61
CA VAL A 213 -1.37 -14.26 5.43
C VAL A 213 -1.80 -14.42 6.89
N MET A 214 -3.02 -14.92 7.13
CA MET A 214 -3.58 -15.13 8.46
C MET A 214 -2.92 -16.27 9.26
N THR A 215 -2.08 -17.09 8.62
CA THR A 215 -1.22 -18.09 9.29
C THR A 215 -0.32 -17.44 10.35
N TYR A 216 0.04 -16.18 10.13
CA TYR A 216 0.88 -15.43 11.04
C TYR A 216 0.08 -14.32 11.72
N LYS A 217 0.27 -14.18 13.03
CA LYS A 217 -0.28 -13.07 13.81
C LYS A 217 0.42 -11.75 13.44
N PRO A 218 -0.15 -10.58 13.79
CA PRO A 218 0.46 -9.28 13.51
C PRO A 218 1.83 -9.02 14.16
N ASP A 219 2.17 -9.80 15.19
CA ASP A 219 3.50 -9.85 15.83
C ASP A 219 4.49 -10.81 15.13
N LYS A 220 4.04 -11.45 14.04
CA LYS A 220 4.74 -12.42 13.17
C LYS A 220 4.90 -13.81 13.75
N THR A 221 4.28 -14.10 14.90
CA THR A 221 4.23 -15.47 15.42
C THR A 221 3.32 -16.33 14.54
N LYS A 222 3.74 -17.55 14.22
CA LYS A 222 2.91 -18.51 13.50
C LYS A 222 1.82 -19.03 14.44
N ARG A 223 0.60 -19.19 13.93
CA ARG A 223 -0.50 -19.85 14.66
C ARG A 223 -0.25 -21.35 14.72
N GLU A 224 -0.41 -21.95 15.89
CA GLU A 224 -0.19 -23.39 16.07
C GLU A 224 -1.31 -24.23 15.45
N ASN A 225 -2.52 -23.70 15.48
CA ASN A 225 -3.75 -24.37 15.10
C ASN A 225 -4.17 -24.09 13.64
N PHE A 226 -3.52 -23.14 12.97
CA PHE A 226 -3.88 -22.73 11.62
C PHE A 226 -2.65 -22.53 10.73
N ASP A 227 -2.60 -23.30 9.65
CA ASP A 227 -1.62 -23.13 8.57
C ASP A 227 -2.34 -23.08 7.22
N GLY A 228 -2.55 -21.86 6.75
CA GLY A 228 -3.12 -21.57 5.44
C GLY A 228 -2.06 -21.28 4.39
N THR A 229 -0.77 -21.51 4.67
CA THR A 229 0.29 -21.31 3.67
C THR A 229 0.04 -22.20 2.45
N MET A 230 0.46 -21.71 1.29
CA MET A 230 0.24 -22.40 0.03
C MET A 230 1.56 -22.54 -0.73
N LYS A 231 1.64 -23.51 -1.63
CA LYS A 231 2.73 -23.62 -2.60
C LYS A 231 2.18 -23.33 -3.98
N LEU A 232 2.71 -22.30 -4.63
CA LEU A 232 2.34 -22.00 -6.00
C LEU A 232 2.86 -23.10 -6.94
N PRO A 233 2.04 -23.58 -7.89
CA PRO A 233 2.52 -24.49 -8.93
C PRO A 233 3.65 -23.86 -9.76
N GLU A 234 4.57 -24.68 -10.27
CA GLU A 234 5.66 -24.23 -11.18
C GLU A 234 5.13 -23.58 -12.46
N SER A 235 3.89 -23.91 -12.84
CA SER A 235 3.15 -23.30 -13.95
C SER A 235 2.70 -21.87 -13.66
N VAL A 236 2.97 -21.30 -12.48
CA VAL A 236 2.62 -19.91 -12.12
C VAL A 236 3.90 -19.09 -11.95
N ARG A 237 4.02 -18.00 -12.71
CA ARG A 237 5.01 -16.94 -12.46
C ARG A 237 4.43 -15.91 -11.53
N CYS A 238 5.22 -15.50 -10.54
CA CYS A 238 4.93 -14.40 -9.63
C CYS A 238 6.22 -13.59 -9.47
N GLN A 239 6.27 -12.41 -10.10
CA GLN A 239 7.52 -11.64 -10.21
C GLN A 239 7.34 -10.23 -9.64
N ALA A 240 8.12 -9.92 -8.60
CA ALA A 240 8.21 -8.59 -8.03
C ALA A 240 9.08 -7.64 -8.89
N PHE A 241 8.74 -6.36 -8.91
CA PHE A 241 9.45 -5.30 -9.63
C PHE A 241 9.52 -4.02 -8.79
N ASN A 242 10.73 -3.47 -8.65
CA ASN A 242 10.95 -2.23 -7.93
C ASN A 242 10.68 -1.02 -8.83
N VAL A 243 9.63 -0.25 -8.54
CA VAL A 243 9.24 0.90 -9.38
C VAL A 243 10.20 2.09 -9.28
N TRP A 244 11.01 2.16 -8.22
CA TRP A 244 12.00 3.23 -8.07
C TRP A 244 13.31 2.90 -8.77
N ARG A 245 13.79 1.67 -8.63
CA ARG A 245 15.05 1.22 -9.24
C ARG A 245 14.86 0.82 -10.69
N GLY A 246 13.66 0.39 -11.07
CA GLY A 246 13.36 -0.08 -12.41
C GLY A 246 13.89 -1.49 -12.68
N GLU A 247 13.95 -2.34 -11.66
CA GLU A 247 14.54 -3.68 -11.71
C GLU A 247 13.61 -4.75 -11.13
N ASN A 248 13.70 -5.97 -11.65
CA ASN A 248 13.02 -7.13 -11.05
C ASN A 248 13.63 -7.44 -9.67
N MET A 249 12.82 -7.98 -8.77
CA MET A 249 13.23 -8.32 -7.42
C MET A 249 12.98 -9.80 -7.13
N ASP A 250 13.88 -10.41 -6.37
CA ASP A 250 13.64 -11.72 -5.78
C ASP A 250 12.54 -11.66 -4.72
N SER A 251 11.86 -12.78 -4.52
CA SER A 251 10.86 -12.96 -3.47
C SER A 251 11.47 -12.72 -2.09
N CYS A 252 10.78 -11.96 -1.23
CA CYS A 252 11.23 -11.83 0.15
C CYS A 252 10.91 -13.08 0.97
N LYS A 253 11.64 -13.30 2.07
CA LYS A 253 11.45 -14.45 2.99
C LYS A 253 10.01 -14.61 3.46
N SER A 254 9.30 -13.51 3.71
CA SER A 254 7.89 -13.57 4.11
C SER A 254 7.00 -14.14 3.00
N CYS A 255 7.21 -13.74 1.74
CA CYS A 255 6.43 -14.26 0.61
C CYS A 255 6.81 -15.68 0.24
N VAL A 256 8.08 -16.07 0.41
CA VAL A 256 8.52 -17.47 0.31
C VAL A 256 7.78 -18.33 1.32
N ALA A 257 7.72 -17.91 2.59
CA ALA A 257 7.03 -18.65 3.64
C ALA A 257 5.51 -18.74 3.41
N LEU A 258 4.88 -17.69 2.84
CA LEU A 258 3.43 -17.66 2.61
C LEU A 258 3.00 -18.48 1.39
N PHE A 259 3.74 -18.37 0.29
CA PHE A 259 3.28 -18.78 -1.03
C PHE A 259 4.18 -19.83 -1.70
N GLY A 260 5.23 -20.29 -0.99
CA GLY A 260 6.15 -21.30 -1.50
C GLY A 260 6.94 -20.82 -2.73
N LEU A 261 7.21 -19.51 -2.81
CA LEU A 261 8.00 -18.92 -3.89
C LEU A 261 9.47 -19.35 -3.79
N ASN A 262 10.20 -19.19 -4.90
CA ASN A 262 11.64 -19.43 -4.91
C ASN A 262 12.37 -18.54 -3.90
N GLU A 263 13.29 -19.15 -3.15
CA GLU A 263 14.17 -18.44 -2.20
C GLU A 263 14.98 -17.36 -2.93
N PRO A 264 15.22 -16.21 -2.29
CA PRO A 264 16.04 -15.16 -2.90
C PRO A 264 17.47 -15.65 -3.11
N THR A 265 18.04 -15.29 -4.27
CA THR A 265 19.39 -15.69 -4.66
C THR A 265 20.49 -15.03 -3.82
N GLN A 266 20.16 -13.93 -3.14
CA GLN A 266 21.03 -13.25 -2.19
C GLN A 266 20.35 -13.11 -0.82
N PRO A 267 21.09 -13.17 0.29
CA PRO A 267 20.55 -12.89 1.61
C PRO A 267 19.93 -11.50 1.64
N SER A 268 18.60 -11.43 1.68
CA SER A 268 17.94 -10.13 1.81
C SER A 268 18.32 -9.52 3.17
N GLU A 269 19.07 -8.42 3.18
CA GLU A 269 19.27 -7.57 4.38
C GLU A 269 17.95 -6.95 4.89
N VAL A 270 16.84 -7.25 4.21
CA VAL A 270 15.54 -6.66 4.42
C VAL A 270 15.00 -7.12 5.77
N LYS A 271 14.84 -6.15 6.68
CA LYS A 271 13.97 -6.23 7.85
C LYS A 271 12.70 -6.97 7.45
N SER A 272 12.42 -8.09 8.10
CA SER A 272 11.16 -8.83 7.93
C SER A 272 10.00 -7.83 7.99
N TRP A 273 9.30 -7.65 6.87
CA TRP A 273 8.05 -6.89 6.85
C TRP A 273 6.95 -7.78 7.46
N PRO A 274 5.91 -7.20 8.09
CA PRO A 274 4.74 -7.99 8.47
C PRO A 274 4.16 -8.69 7.24
N TYR A 275 3.70 -9.93 7.43
CA TYR A 275 3.10 -10.75 6.40
C TYR A 275 1.92 -10.03 5.73
N GLY A 276 1.76 -10.22 4.42
CA GLY A 276 0.71 -9.58 3.61
C GLY A 276 1.03 -8.17 3.07
N ASN A 277 2.08 -7.48 3.52
CA ASN A 277 2.38 -6.14 2.99
C ASN A 277 2.94 -6.12 1.55
N CYS A 278 3.49 -7.25 1.10
CA CYS A 278 4.18 -7.34 -0.17
C CYS A 278 3.18 -7.39 -1.34
N ALA A 279 3.63 -6.96 -2.53
CA ALA A 279 2.78 -6.82 -3.70
C ALA A 279 2.25 -8.17 -4.23
N GLU A 280 2.96 -9.25 -3.91
CA GLU A 280 2.64 -10.64 -4.20
C GLU A 280 1.25 -11.02 -3.67
N ALA A 281 0.87 -10.55 -2.48
CA ALA A 281 -0.44 -10.89 -1.90
C ALA A 281 -1.60 -10.38 -2.76
N GLU A 282 -1.56 -9.11 -3.18
CA GLU A 282 -2.59 -8.55 -4.05
C GLU A 282 -2.57 -9.19 -5.45
N SER A 283 -1.37 -9.37 -6.01
CA SER A 283 -1.19 -9.94 -7.35
C SER A 283 -1.73 -11.37 -7.45
N LEU A 284 -1.34 -12.22 -6.51
CA LEU A 284 -1.80 -13.60 -6.42
C LEU A 284 -3.29 -13.66 -6.10
N SER A 285 -3.80 -12.75 -5.26
CA SER A 285 -5.22 -12.71 -4.96
C SER A 285 -6.04 -12.46 -6.24
N LYS A 286 -5.64 -11.49 -7.06
CA LYS A 286 -6.30 -11.21 -8.33
C LYS A 286 -6.21 -12.41 -9.27
N PHE A 287 -5.03 -13.04 -9.37
CA PHE A 287 -4.83 -14.25 -10.16
C PHE A 287 -5.78 -15.40 -9.76
N LEU A 288 -5.95 -15.62 -8.45
CA LEU A 288 -6.71 -16.76 -7.93
C LEU A 288 -8.22 -16.59 -8.03
N PHE A 289 -8.74 -15.37 -8.07
CA PHE A 289 -10.17 -15.18 -8.38
C PHE A 289 -10.56 -15.80 -9.73
N ASP A 290 -9.64 -15.81 -10.69
CA ASP A 290 -9.87 -16.38 -12.02
C ASP A 290 -9.29 -17.81 -12.17
N ASN A 291 -8.59 -18.33 -11.15
CA ASN A 291 -7.82 -19.58 -11.21
C ASN A 291 -7.86 -20.37 -9.89
N ASP A 292 -9.00 -20.37 -9.20
CA ASP A 292 -9.20 -20.96 -7.86
C ASP A 292 -8.86 -22.45 -7.74
N LYS A 293 -9.01 -23.21 -8.85
CA LYS A 293 -8.65 -24.64 -8.94
C LYS A 293 -7.17 -24.95 -8.71
N GLU A 294 -6.31 -23.95 -8.66
CA GLU A 294 -4.86 -24.10 -8.48
C GLU A 294 -4.44 -24.28 -7.01
N ILE A 295 -5.37 -24.21 -6.02
CA ILE A 295 -5.03 -24.33 -4.58
C ILE A 295 -6.03 -25.20 -3.80
N PRO A 296 -5.55 -26.15 -2.97
CA PRO A 296 -6.39 -26.88 -2.02
C PRO A 296 -7.06 -25.96 -0.96
N LEU A 297 -8.33 -26.23 -0.64
CA LEU A 297 -9.05 -25.58 0.47
C LEU A 297 -8.55 -26.09 1.83
N VAL A 298 -8.44 -25.18 2.81
CA VAL A 298 -8.17 -25.50 4.23
C VAL A 298 -9.31 -24.91 5.07
N ASP A 299 -10.17 -25.78 5.62
CA ASP A 299 -11.46 -25.35 6.20
C ASP A 299 -11.57 -25.46 7.73
N LEU A 300 -10.84 -26.36 8.39
CA LEU A 300 -11.23 -26.81 9.74
C LEU A 300 -11.19 -25.73 10.84
N GLU A 301 -10.40 -24.66 10.68
CA GLU A 301 -10.27 -23.60 11.70
C GLU A 301 -10.32 -22.18 11.14
N ARG A 302 -10.73 -22.05 9.87
CA ARG A 302 -10.67 -20.77 9.15
C ARG A 302 -11.54 -19.70 9.80
N GLU A 303 -12.77 -20.04 10.19
CA GLU A 303 -13.70 -19.05 10.74
C GLU A 303 -13.25 -18.52 12.11
N GLN A 304 -12.64 -19.37 12.94
CA GLN A 304 -12.06 -18.91 14.21
C GLN A 304 -10.96 -17.87 13.97
N VAL A 305 -10.05 -18.14 13.03
CA VAL A 305 -8.97 -17.20 12.70
C VAL A 305 -9.51 -15.91 12.08
N ARG A 306 -10.56 -15.99 11.25
CA ARG A 306 -11.22 -14.80 10.69
C ARG A 306 -11.82 -13.92 11.79
N GLU A 307 -12.50 -14.51 12.77
CA GLU A 307 -13.05 -13.75 13.91
C GLU A 307 -11.95 -13.12 14.77
N GLU A 308 -10.83 -13.79 14.98
CA GLU A 308 -9.68 -13.18 15.67
C GLU A 308 -9.10 -11.99 14.89
N VAL A 309 -8.97 -12.11 13.56
CA VAL A 309 -8.48 -11.01 12.70
C VAL A 309 -9.47 -9.85 12.69
N LYS A 310 -10.78 -10.13 12.70
CA LYS A 310 -11.84 -9.14 12.82
C LYS A 310 -11.80 -8.42 14.17
N ALA A 311 -11.61 -9.15 15.27
CA ALA A 311 -11.45 -8.57 16.60
C ALA A 311 -10.22 -7.63 16.66
N HIS A 312 -9.08 -8.06 16.12
CA HIS A 312 -7.85 -7.25 16.02
C HIS A 312 -8.06 -6.00 15.14
N LEU A 313 -8.80 -6.12 14.04
CA LEU A 313 -9.16 -4.98 13.19
C LEU A 313 -10.01 -3.97 13.99
N VAL A 314 -11.06 -4.42 14.67
CA VAL A 314 -11.94 -3.56 15.49
C VAL A 314 -11.16 -2.86 16.59
N GLU A 315 -10.26 -3.57 17.28
CA GLU A 315 -9.39 -2.99 18.31
C GLU A 315 -8.53 -1.84 17.76
N ASN A 316 -7.89 -2.04 16.60
CA ASN A 316 -7.07 -1.01 15.98
C ASN A 316 -7.89 0.20 15.50
N LEU A 317 -9.09 -0.05 14.94
CA LEU A 317 -10.00 1.02 14.49
C LEU A 317 -10.49 1.86 15.67
N ASN A 318 -10.94 1.22 16.75
CA ASN A 318 -11.36 1.89 17.98
C ASN A 318 -10.20 2.71 18.57
N GLY A 319 -8.99 2.13 18.59
CA GLY A 319 -7.77 2.81 19.01
C GLY A 319 -7.34 3.98 18.11
N SER A 320 -7.94 4.16 16.94
CA SER A 320 -7.77 5.31 16.05
C SER A 320 -8.98 6.26 16.06
N GLY A 321 -10.02 5.96 16.85
CA GLY A 321 -11.27 6.71 16.90
C GLY A 321 -12.13 6.54 15.64
N PHE A 322 -12.00 5.41 14.94
CA PHE A 322 -12.88 5.00 13.85
C PHE A 322 -13.88 3.98 14.39
N ILE A 323 -15.18 4.28 14.27
CA ILE A 323 -16.24 3.35 14.66
C ILE A 323 -16.69 2.61 13.42
N LEU A 324 -16.47 1.30 13.40
CA LEU A 324 -16.84 0.46 12.28
C LEU A 324 -18.37 0.33 12.18
N ASP A 325 -18.91 0.62 11.00
CA ASP A 325 -20.31 0.35 10.66
C ASP A 325 -20.50 -1.16 10.40
N LEU A 326 -20.59 -1.95 11.49
CA LEU A 326 -20.68 -3.41 11.44
C LEU A 326 -21.80 -3.95 10.53
N PRO A 327 -23.02 -3.37 10.47
CA PRO A 327 -24.07 -3.78 9.55
C PRO A 327 -23.69 -3.75 8.06
N TYR A 328 -22.71 -2.93 7.66
CA TYR A 328 -22.26 -2.88 6.27
C TYR A 328 -21.32 -4.04 5.89
N TYR A 329 -20.73 -4.71 6.90
CA TYR A 329 -19.72 -5.75 6.73
C TYR A 329 -20.16 -7.13 7.26
N GLY A 330 -21.40 -7.23 7.76
CA GLY A 330 -22.02 -8.42 8.33
C GLY A 330 -22.68 -9.34 7.31
#